data_AF-A0A6N6PXT6-F1
#
_entry.id   AF-A0A6N6PXT6-F1
#
_cell.length_a   1.000
_cell.length_b   1.000
_cell.length_c   1.000
_cell.angle_alpha   90.00
_cell.angle_beta   90.00
_cell.angle_gamma   90.00
#
_symmetry.space_group_name_H-M   'P 1'
#
loop_
_entity.id
_entity.type
_entity.pdbx_description
1 polymer ?
#
loop_
_entity_poly.entity_id
_entity_poly.type
_entity_poly.pdbx_seq_one_letter_code
_entity_poly.pdbx_strand_id
1 'polypeptide(L)'
;MRRLPVRPLFWRWLPAAFLFVGTMVLAGSAERDAAAAAFFEGPVRTWEIVVEPDALAGLRESPRDYAPATVRIDGKAFRRVGIHVKGSAGSKRSVDDRPALTLKFNRFVRGQRAFGIEKLHLNNAVQDPSLLHENLASRLYRAAGIPVTRASHALLRFNGRDLGVYVVKEAYDEDYLRRNFPGESPAPGNLYEGAFAGDIDRALERDAGHGPADRSDLAALRAAGPAESRR
;
A
#
# COMPACT_ATOMS: atom_id res chain seq x y z
N MET A 1 -33.36 -25.11 67.80
CA MET A 1 -32.63 -23.92 67.28
C MET A 1 -31.30 -24.36 66.70
N ARG A 2 -31.14 -24.33 65.36
CA ARG A 2 -29.88 -24.11 64.62
C ARG A 2 -30.27 -23.98 63.14
N ARG A 3 -30.28 -22.74 62.63
CA ARG A 3 -30.61 -22.39 61.25
C ARG A 3 -29.40 -22.67 60.35
N LEU A 4 -29.62 -23.34 59.22
CA LEU A 4 -28.63 -23.52 58.15
C LEU A 4 -28.43 -22.19 57.38
N PRO A 5 -27.20 -21.87 56.93
CA PRO A 5 -26.96 -20.64 56.18
C PRO A 5 -27.32 -20.82 54.70
N VAL A 6 -28.15 -19.91 54.19
CA VAL A 6 -28.45 -19.76 52.77
C VAL A 6 -27.33 -18.92 52.14
N ARG A 7 -26.59 -19.47 51.17
CA ARG A 7 -25.60 -18.72 50.38
C ARG A 7 -26.30 -18.02 49.21
N PRO A 8 -26.07 -16.72 48.95
CA PRO A 8 -26.62 -16.06 47.78
C PRO A 8 -25.83 -16.43 46.51
N LEU A 9 -26.57 -16.78 45.46
CA LEU A 9 -26.09 -17.11 44.12
C LEU A 9 -25.74 -15.80 43.39
N PHE A 10 -24.45 -15.46 43.29
CA PHE A 10 -23.98 -14.35 42.45
C PHE A 10 -23.93 -14.81 40.98
N TRP A 11 -24.91 -14.38 40.18
CA TRP A 11 -24.88 -14.55 38.73
C TRP A 11 -23.90 -13.54 38.11
N ARG A 12 -22.71 -14.03 37.72
CA ARG A 12 -21.76 -13.24 36.91
C ARG A 12 -22.27 -13.15 35.47
N TRP A 13 -22.64 -11.95 35.04
CA TRP A 13 -22.76 -11.62 33.62
C TRP A 13 -21.35 -11.57 33.01
N LEU A 14 -21.05 -12.45 32.05
CA LEU A 14 -19.93 -12.29 31.13
C LEU A 14 -20.42 -11.55 29.87
N PRO A 15 -19.74 -10.49 29.39
CA PRO A 15 -20.12 -9.86 28.13
C PRO A 15 -19.62 -10.71 26.96
N ALA A 16 -20.53 -11.34 26.23
CA ALA A 16 -20.26 -12.09 24.99
C ALA A 16 -20.01 -11.17 23.76
N ALA A 17 -19.66 -9.89 23.95
CA ALA A 17 -19.67 -8.90 22.87
C ALA A 17 -18.31 -8.70 22.15
N PHE A 18 -17.21 -9.29 22.62
CA PHE A 18 -15.88 -9.02 22.04
C PHE A 18 -15.44 -9.98 20.92
N LEU A 19 -16.08 -11.15 20.76
CA LEU A 19 -15.65 -12.12 19.73
C LEU A 19 -16.14 -11.78 18.31
N PHE A 20 -17.23 -11.03 18.17
CA PHE A 20 -17.93 -10.87 16.88
C PHE A 20 -17.30 -9.80 15.96
N VAL A 21 -16.70 -8.75 16.55
CA VAL A 21 -16.08 -7.65 15.79
C VAL A 21 -14.76 -8.08 15.13
N GLY A 22 -13.97 -8.92 15.82
CA GLY A 22 -12.69 -9.41 15.29
C GLY A 22 -12.84 -10.27 14.03
N THR A 23 -13.88 -11.11 13.97
CA THR A 23 -14.13 -12.00 12.82
C THR A 23 -14.58 -11.22 11.57
N MET A 24 -15.42 -10.18 11.71
CA MET A 24 -15.86 -9.34 10.58
C MET A 24 -14.71 -8.52 9.97
N VAL A 25 -13.82 -7.95 10.80
CA VAL A 25 -12.69 -7.15 10.31
C VAL A 25 -11.68 -8.02 9.54
N LEU A 26 -11.41 -9.24 10.04
CA LEU A 26 -10.54 -10.20 9.36
C LEU A 26 -11.14 -10.72 8.05
N ALA A 27 -12.44 -11.03 8.03
CA ALA A 27 -13.16 -11.45 6.81
C ALA A 27 -13.07 -10.39 5.71
N GLY A 28 -13.28 -9.12 6.07
CA GLY A 28 -13.14 -8.01 5.13
C GLY A 28 -11.71 -7.81 4.63
N SER A 29 -10.68 -8.14 5.42
CA SER A 29 -9.28 -8.06 4.99
C SER A 29 -8.92 -9.15 3.98
N ALA A 30 -9.37 -10.38 4.21
CA ALA A 30 -9.11 -11.51 3.31
C ALA A 30 -9.81 -11.32 1.95
N GLU A 31 -11.05 -10.84 1.95
CA GLU A 31 -11.79 -10.55 0.72
C GLU A 31 -11.09 -9.46 -0.12
N ARG A 32 -10.60 -8.40 0.54
CA ARG A 32 -9.86 -7.33 -0.14
C ARG A 32 -8.54 -7.83 -0.73
N ASP A 33 -7.80 -8.66 -0.01
CA ASP A 33 -6.56 -9.23 -0.54
C ASP A 33 -6.82 -10.18 -1.71
N ALA A 34 -7.86 -11.01 -1.64
CA ALA A 34 -8.27 -11.89 -2.72
C ALA A 34 -8.67 -11.09 -3.98
N ALA A 35 -9.44 -10.01 -3.83
CA ALA A 35 -9.79 -9.12 -4.92
C ALA A 35 -8.55 -8.48 -5.56
N ALA A 36 -7.58 -8.07 -4.74
CA ALA A 36 -6.33 -7.52 -5.21
C ALA A 36 -5.46 -8.57 -5.92
N ALA A 37 -5.46 -9.83 -5.46
CA ALA A 37 -4.73 -10.92 -6.09
C ALA A 37 -5.27 -11.20 -7.49
N ALA A 38 -6.60 -11.32 -7.59
CA ALA A 38 -7.29 -11.49 -8.86
C ALA A 38 -7.05 -10.31 -9.82
N PHE A 39 -6.89 -9.08 -9.30
CA PHE A 39 -6.52 -7.93 -10.10
C PHE A 39 -5.11 -8.08 -10.73
N PHE A 40 -4.10 -8.50 -9.94
CA PHE A 40 -2.71 -8.61 -10.42
C PHE A 40 -2.44 -9.87 -11.26
N GLU A 41 -3.18 -10.95 -11.03
CA GLU A 41 -3.06 -12.22 -11.77
C GLU A 41 -3.95 -12.28 -13.01
N GLY A 42 -4.88 -11.33 -13.13
CA GLY A 42 -5.76 -11.17 -14.27
C GLY A 42 -5.07 -10.62 -15.54
N PRO A 43 -5.85 -10.34 -16.60
CA PRO A 43 -5.33 -9.80 -17.85
C PRO A 43 -4.78 -8.38 -17.68
N VAL A 44 -3.94 -7.95 -18.62
CA VAL A 44 -3.51 -6.55 -18.73
C VAL A 44 -4.74 -5.66 -18.91
N ARG A 45 -4.87 -4.66 -18.05
CA ARG A 45 -6.06 -3.79 -17.99
C ARG A 45 -5.83 -2.48 -18.72
N THR A 46 -6.93 -1.89 -19.17
CA THR A 46 -6.93 -0.55 -19.78
C THR A 46 -7.19 0.51 -18.72
N TRP A 47 -6.36 1.55 -18.73
CA TRP A 47 -6.38 2.62 -17.74
C TRP A 47 -6.56 3.96 -18.43
N GLU A 48 -7.50 4.76 -17.92
CA GLU A 48 -7.64 6.16 -18.28
C GLU A 48 -7.53 7.01 -17.02
N ILE A 49 -6.62 7.98 -17.03
CA ILE A 49 -6.49 8.96 -15.96
C ILE A 49 -6.80 10.34 -16.53
N VAL A 50 -7.75 11.02 -15.89
CA VAL A 50 -8.12 12.41 -16.20
C VAL A 50 -7.86 13.28 -14.98
N VAL A 51 -7.04 14.31 -15.17
CA VAL A 51 -6.67 15.33 -14.21
C VAL A 51 -7.15 16.66 -14.75
N GLU A 52 -7.96 17.37 -13.96
CA GLU A 52 -8.46 18.69 -14.34
C GLU A 52 -7.31 19.70 -14.51
N PRO A 53 -7.46 20.74 -15.37
CA PRO A 53 -6.38 21.66 -15.70
C PRO A 53 -5.66 22.28 -14.49
N ASP A 54 -6.39 22.74 -13.48
CA ASP A 54 -5.81 23.36 -12.27
C ASP A 54 -5.00 22.35 -11.45
N ALA A 55 -5.53 21.12 -11.30
CA ALA A 55 -4.85 20.04 -10.62
C ALA A 55 -3.59 19.59 -11.38
N LEU A 56 -3.63 19.61 -12.72
CA LEU A 56 -2.48 19.32 -13.57
C LEU A 56 -1.40 20.41 -13.45
N ALA A 57 -1.79 21.68 -13.39
CA ALA A 57 -0.86 22.78 -13.13
C ALA A 57 -0.16 22.59 -11.77
N GLY A 58 -0.92 22.23 -10.74
CA GLY A 58 -0.35 21.88 -9.43
C GLY A 58 0.66 20.73 -9.49
N LEU A 59 0.43 19.70 -10.31
CA LEU A 59 1.41 18.62 -10.52
C LEU A 59 2.69 19.06 -11.26
N ARG A 60 2.61 20.10 -12.10
CA ARG A 60 3.80 20.66 -12.77
C ARG A 60 4.66 21.45 -11.80
N GLU A 61 4.03 22.24 -10.94
CA GLU A 61 4.70 23.07 -9.93
C GLU A 61 5.23 22.21 -8.77
N SER A 62 4.37 21.36 -8.20
CA SER A 62 4.64 20.53 -7.04
C SER A 62 4.39 19.04 -7.36
N PRO A 63 5.29 18.38 -8.10
CA PRO A 63 5.07 17.02 -8.60
C PRO A 63 4.93 15.94 -7.51
N ARG A 64 5.31 16.23 -6.27
CA ARG A 64 5.16 15.31 -5.13
C ARG A 64 3.88 15.52 -4.34
N ASP A 65 3.15 16.60 -4.59
CA ASP A 65 1.88 16.86 -3.93
C ASP A 65 0.76 16.06 -4.60
N TYR A 66 -0.16 15.57 -3.78
CA TYR A 66 -1.31 14.83 -4.29
C TYR A 66 -2.30 15.77 -4.97
N ALA A 67 -2.55 15.53 -6.26
CA ALA A 67 -3.60 16.16 -7.03
C ALA A 67 -4.78 15.19 -7.23
N PRO A 68 -6.04 15.68 -7.24
CA PRO A 68 -7.20 14.83 -7.51
C PRO A 68 -7.29 14.47 -9.00
N ALA A 69 -7.61 13.20 -9.28
CA ALA A 69 -7.88 12.69 -10.61
C ALA A 69 -9.10 11.78 -10.65
N THR A 70 -9.68 11.60 -11.83
CA THR A 70 -10.59 10.49 -12.13
C THR A 70 -9.78 9.39 -12.81
N VAL A 71 -9.82 8.19 -12.24
CA VAL A 71 -9.16 7.00 -12.77
C VAL A 71 -10.22 6.03 -13.24
N ARG A 72 -10.15 5.54 -14.48
CA ARG A 72 -10.97 4.44 -14.99
C ARG A 72 -10.10 3.23 -15.26
N ILE A 73 -10.55 2.07 -14.79
CA ILE A 73 -9.90 0.78 -15.02
C ILE A 73 -10.93 -0.12 -15.67
N ASP A 74 -10.72 -0.50 -16.93
CA ASP A 74 -11.70 -1.24 -17.75
C ASP A 74 -13.11 -0.64 -17.68
N GLY A 75 -13.20 0.69 -17.78
CA GLY A 75 -14.45 1.45 -17.71
C GLY A 75 -14.97 1.74 -16.30
N LYS A 76 -14.52 1.03 -15.25
CA LYS A 76 -14.92 1.32 -13.86
C LYS A 76 -14.25 2.58 -13.36
N ALA A 77 -15.05 3.60 -13.03
CA ALA A 77 -14.56 4.91 -12.62
C ALA A 77 -14.38 5.06 -11.10
N PHE A 78 -13.24 5.61 -10.71
CA PHE A 78 -12.87 6.01 -9.36
C PHE A 78 -12.62 7.52 -9.37
N ARG A 79 -13.44 8.27 -8.64
CA ARG A 79 -13.37 9.74 -8.62
C ARG A 79 -12.53 10.22 -7.45
N ARG A 80 -11.81 11.32 -7.67
CA ARG A 80 -10.95 11.98 -6.69
C ARG A 80 -9.91 11.03 -6.09
N VAL A 81 -9.30 10.20 -6.94
CA VAL A 81 -8.10 9.45 -6.60
C VAL A 81 -6.97 10.46 -6.44
N GLY A 82 -6.20 10.37 -5.35
CA GLY A 82 -5.00 11.19 -5.22
C GLY A 82 -3.90 10.62 -6.10
N ILE A 83 -3.31 11.47 -6.95
CA ILE A 83 -2.15 11.10 -7.76
C ILE A 83 -0.99 12.06 -7.52
N HIS A 84 0.24 11.58 -7.62
CA HIS A 84 1.42 12.44 -7.71
C HIS A 84 2.50 11.76 -8.56
N VAL A 85 3.44 12.54 -9.08
CA VAL A 85 4.59 12.02 -9.83
C VAL A 85 5.57 11.36 -8.86
N LYS A 86 6.00 10.14 -9.21
CA LYS A 86 7.06 9.39 -8.54
C LYS A 86 8.36 9.47 -9.35
N GLY A 87 9.46 9.16 -8.68
CA GLY A 87 10.78 9.03 -9.28
C GLY A 87 11.79 9.93 -8.59
N SER A 88 13.05 9.51 -8.66
CA SER A 88 14.22 10.24 -8.17
C SER A 88 15.23 10.38 -9.31
N ALA A 89 16.50 10.59 -8.98
CA ALA A 89 17.58 10.64 -9.97
C ALA A 89 17.52 9.41 -10.90
N GLY A 90 17.52 9.67 -12.22
CA GLY A 90 17.48 8.64 -13.27
C GLY A 90 16.08 8.27 -13.78
N SER A 91 15.06 8.22 -12.92
CA SER A 91 13.72 7.71 -13.29
C SER A 91 12.62 8.78 -13.37
N LYS A 92 12.79 9.93 -12.71
CA LYS A 92 11.80 11.01 -12.73
C LYS A 92 11.60 11.54 -14.16
N ARG A 93 10.34 11.76 -14.53
CA ARG A 93 9.90 12.40 -15.77
C ARG A 93 8.83 13.44 -15.46
N SER A 94 8.67 14.43 -16.35
CA SER A 94 7.60 15.43 -16.22
C SER A 94 6.23 14.77 -16.29
N VAL A 95 5.21 15.37 -15.67
CA VAL A 95 3.82 14.96 -15.84
C VAL A 95 3.37 15.03 -17.31
N ASP A 96 3.99 15.94 -18.08
CA ASP A 96 3.77 16.11 -19.51
C ASP A 96 4.58 15.15 -20.40
N ASP A 97 5.37 14.25 -19.83
CA ASP A 97 6.10 13.20 -20.56
C ASP A 97 5.49 11.81 -20.24
N ARG A 98 6.31 10.83 -19.85
CA ARG A 98 5.92 9.50 -19.37
C ARG A 98 6.25 9.37 -17.87
N PRO A 99 5.50 10.04 -16.97
CA PRO A 99 5.77 10.04 -15.54
C PRO A 99 5.50 8.67 -14.93
N ALA A 100 6.28 8.28 -13.93
CA ALA A 100 5.82 7.29 -12.96
C ALA A 100 4.81 7.98 -12.02
N LEU A 101 3.74 7.30 -11.62
CA LEU A 101 2.68 7.87 -10.78
C LEU A 101 2.43 6.99 -9.56
N THR A 102 2.21 7.61 -8.40
CA THR A 102 1.55 6.96 -7.26
C THR A 102 0.08 7.31 -7.30
N LEU A 103 -0.79 6.33 -7.10
CA LEU A 103 -2.23 6.50 -6.98
C LEU A 103 -2.65 6.07 -5.57
N LYS A 104 -3.40 6.92 -4.88
CA LYS A 104 -3.98 6.66 -3.56
C LYS A 104 -5.48 6.91 -3.61
N PHE A 105 -6.26 5.83 -3.76
CA PHE A 105 -7.72 5.87 -3.95
C PHE A 105 -8.44 6.50 -2.76
N ASN A 106 -7.95 6.26 -1.55
CA ASN A 106 -8.54 6.81 -0.33
C ASN A 106 -8.01 8.20 0.08
N ARG A 107 -7.22 8.87 -0.77
CA ARG A 107 -6.59 10.16 -0.42
C ARG A 107 -7.59 11.27 -0.14
N PHE A 108 -8.63 11.36 -0.98
CA PHE A 108 -9.68 12.38 -0.90
C PHE A 108 -11.08 11.80 -0.65
N VAL A 109 -11.25 10.48 -0.79
CA VAL A 109 -12.51 9.77 -0.49
C VAL A 109 -12.21 8.64 0.48
N ARG A 110 -12.50 8.85 1.76
CA ARG A 110 -12.20 7.89 2.83
C ARG A 110 -12.77 6.50 2.51
N GLY A 111 -11.94 5.47 2.63
CA GLY A 111 -12.31 4.07 2.40
C GLY A 111 -12.44 3.65 0.92
N GLN A 112 -12.25 4.55 -0.04
CA GLN A 112 -12.28 4.17 -1.46
C GLN A 112 -11.09 3.26 -1.80
N ARG A 113 -11.40 2.14 -2.47
CA ARG A 113 -10.43 1.14 -2.95
C ARG A 113 -10.74 0.74 -4.39
N ALA A 114 -9.71 0.43 -5.16
CA ALA A 114 -9.84 -0.23 -6.45
C ALA A 114 -9.44 -1.69 -6.33
N PHE A 115 -10.39 -2.61 -6.55
CA PHE A 115 -10.14 -4.06 -6.47
C PHE A 115 -9.46 -4.48 -5.16
N GLY A 116 -9.90 -3.91 -4.03
CA GLY A 116 -9.29 -4.17 -2.72
C GLY A 116 -8.00 -3.39 -2.44
N ILE A 117 -7.52 -2.53 -3.34
CA ILE A 117 -6.24 -1.81 -3.20
C ILE A 117 -6.49 -0.34 -2.85
N GLU A 118 -5.76 0.19 -1.86
CA GLU A 118 -5.80 1.61 -1.47
C GLU A 118 -4.75 2.46 -2.18
N LYS A 119 -3.54 1.91 -2.35
CA LYS A 119 -2.39 2.59 -2.93
C LYS A 119 -1.68 1.66 -3.91
N LEU A 120 -1.31 2.20 -5.07
CA LEU A 120 -0.50 1.50 -6.07
C LEU A 120 0.35 2.48 -6.86
N HIS A 121 1.26 1.94 -7.67
CA HIS A 121 2.15 2.70 -8.53
C HIS A 121 2.00 2.28 -9.99
N LEU A 122 2.04 3.26 -10.88
CA LEU A 122 2.21 3.09 -12.31
C LEU A 122 3.64 3.49 -12.65
N ASN A 123 4.53 2.51 -12.72
CA ASN A 123 5.94 2.72 -13.00
C ASN A 123 6.19 2.82 -14.52
N ASN A 124 6.92 3.86 -14.91
CA ASN A 124 7.33 4.09 -16.30
C ASN A 124 8.51 3.21 -16.75
N ALA A 125 9.12 2.46 -15.82
CA ALA A 125 10.21 1.49 -16.05
C ALA A 125 11.35 2.02 -16.95
N VAL A 126 11.73 3.29 -16.77
CA VAL A 126 12.76 3.97 -17.60
C VAL A 126 14.09 3.20 -17.69
N GLN A 127 14.43 2.43 -16.65
CA GLN A 127 15.69 1.67 -16.56
C GLN A 127 15.54 0.20 -16.96
N ASP A 128 14.35 -0.23 -17.38
CA ASP A 128 14.06 -1.60 -17.82
C ASP A 128 13.33 -1.56 -19.17
N PRO A 129 14.07 -1.62 -20.29
CA PRO A 129 13.48 -1.65 -21.63
C PRO A 129 12.55 -2.83 -21.88
N SER A 130 12.67 -3.92 -21.11
CA SER A 130 11.79 -5.09 -21.25
C SER A 130 10.42 -4.86 -20.62
N LEU A 131 10.33 -3.96 -19.63
CA LEU A 131 9.17 -3.80 -18.74
C LEU A 131 8.85 -5.06 -17.92
N LEU A 132 9.73 -6.05 -17.85
CA LEU A 132 9.46 -7.35 -17.24
C LEU A 132 10.11 -7.53 -15.88
N HIS A 133 11.18 -6.81 -15.54
CA HIS A 133 11.99 -7.11 -14.36
C HIS A 133 11.18 -7.10 -13.07
N GLU A 134 10.36 -6.07 -12.85
CA GLU A 134 9.56 -5.95 -11.62
C GLU A 134 8.46 -7.02 -11.53
N ASN A 135 7.84 -7.39 -12.67
CA ASN A 135 6.84 -8.44 -12.72
C ASN A 135 7.44 -9.83 -12.45
N LEU A 136 8.54 -10.15 -13.15
CA LEU A 136 9.22 -11.44 -13.03
C LEU A 136 9.83 -11.61 -11.64
N ALA A 137 10.50 -10.59 -11.11
CA ALA A 137 11.07 -10.64 -9.77
C ALA A 137 9.97 -10.81 -8.70
N SER A 138 8.87 -10.05 -8.81
CA SER A 138 7.72 -10.21 -7.92
C SER A 138 7.18 -11.64 -7.92
N ARG A 139 6.98 -12.23 -9.11
CA ARG A 139 6.51 -13.62 -9.26
C ARG A 139 7.49 -14.63 -8.69
N LEU A 140 8.78 -14.50 -9.01
CA LEU A 140 9.82 -15.41 -8.53
C LEU A 140 9.92 -15.39 -7.00
N TYR A 141 9.97 -14.20 -6.40
CA TYR A 141 10.07 -14.07 -4.94
C TYR A 141 8.81 -14.58 -4.24
N ARG A 142 7.62 -14.29 -4.76
CA ARG A 142 6.37 -14.88 -4.23
C ARG A 142 6.37 -16.40 -4.30
N ALA A 143 6.82 -16.98 -5.43
CA ALA A 143 6.92 -18.43 -5.58
C ALA A 143 7.93 -19.06 -4.61
N ALA A 144 8.97 -18.32 -4.23
CA ALA A 144 9.95 -18.70 -3.21
C ALA A 144 9.49 -18.43 -1.76
N GLY A 145 8.27 -17.92 -1.54
CA GLY A 145 7.76 -17.58 -0.21
C GLY A 145 8.38 -16.32 0.39
N ILE A 146 9.06 -15.49 -0.41
CA ILE A 146 9.67 -14.23 0.04
C ILE A 146 8.62 -13.11 -0.06
N PRO A 147 8.34 -12.39 1.05
CA PRO A 147 7.42 -11.26 1.04
C PRO A 147 7.82 -10.16 0.06
N VAL A 148 6.97 -9.94 -0.95
CA VAL A 148 7.11 -8.84 -1.92
C VAL A 148 5.73 -8.35 -2.38
N THR A 149 5.66 -7.12 -2.85
CA THR A 149 4.46 -6.57 -3.51
C THR A 149 4.14 -7.30 -4.80
N ARG A 150 2.85 -7.36 -5.16
CA ARG A 150 2.40 -7.85 -6.47
C ARG A 150 2.71 -6.84 -7.58
N ALA A 151 2.91 -7.34 -8.79
CA ALA A 151 3.10 -6.51 -9.98
C ALA A 151 2.38 -7.11 -11.21
N SER A 152 1.96 -6.24 -12.13
CA SER A 152 1.30 -6.54 -13.40
C SER A 152 1.60 -5.43 -14.42
N HIS A 153 0.85 -5.37 -15.51
CA HIS A 153 0.95 -4.33 -16.53
C HIS A 153 -0.38 -3.62 -16.76
N ALA A 154 -0.31 -2.41 -17.29
CA ALA A 154 -1.45 -1.61 -17.70
C ALA A 154 -1.20 -0.98 -19.09
N LEU A 155 -2.27 -0.80 -19.86
CA LEU A 155 -2.28 0.09 -21.02
C LEU A 155 -2.83 1.44 -20.58
N LEU A 156 -2.00 2.48 -20.54
CA LEU A 156 -2.32 3.76 -19.94
C LEU A 156 -2.62 4.86 -20.97
N ARG A 157 -3.76 5.51 -20.79
CA ARG A 157 -4.08 6.83 -21.35
C ARG A 157 -4.13 7.88 -20.23
N PHE A 158 -3.42 9.00 -20.41
CA PHE A 158 -3.34 10.08 -19.41
C PHE A 158 -3.69 11.42 -20.05
N ASN A 159 -4.77 12.06 -19.60
CA ASN A 159 -5.32 13.29 -20.18
C ASN A 159 -5.46 13.23 -21.70
N GLY A 160 -6.03 12.13 -22.21
CA GLY A 160 -6.24 11.89 -23.64
C GLY A 160 -5.01 11.41 -24.41
N ARG A 161 -3.82 11.35 -23.79
CA ARG A 161 -2.58 10.89 -24.45
C ARG A 161 -2.35 9.41 -24.18
N ASP A 162 -2.10 8.63 -25.22
CA ASP A 162 -1.74 7.23 -25.07
C ASP A 162 -0.27 7.10 -24.68
N LEU A 163 -0.01 6.68 -23.44
CA LEU A 163 1.35 6.51 -22.90
C LEU A 163 1.86 5.06 -23.01
N GLY A 164 1.02 4.15 -23.50
CA GLY A 164 1.36 2.75 -23.74
C GLY A 164 1.45 1.91 -22.47
N VAL A 165 2.35 0.91 -22.49
CA VAL A 165 2.46 -0.08 -21.41
C VAL A 165 3.14 0.53 -20.18
N TYR A 166 2.55 0.31 -19.00
CA TYR A 166 3.12 0.66 -17.70
C TYR A 166 3.22 -0.58 -16.83
N VAL A 167 4.18 -0.59 -15.90
CA VAL A 167 4.22 -1.60 -14.84
C VAL A 167 3.32 -1.14 -13.70
N VAL A 168 2.31 -1.93 -13.35
CA VAL A 168 1.47 -1.69 -12.17
C VAL A 168 2.09 -2.41 -11.00
N LYS A 169 2.36 -1.71 -9.91
CA LYS A 169 2.92 -2.29 -8.69
C LYS A 169 2.04 -1.97 -7.50
N GLU A 170 1.71 -2.99 -6.72
CA GLU A 170 1.12 -2.82 -5.40
C GLU A 170 2.04 -1.96 -4.51
N ALA A 171 1.47 -1.10 -3.68
CA ALA A 171 2.26 -0.33 -2.72
C ALA A 171 2.66 -1.19 -1.51
N TYR A 172 3.79 -0.84 -0.89
CA TYR A 172 4.03 -1.23 0.49
C TYR A 172 3.19 -0.32 1.39
N ASP A 173 2.25 -0.91 2.13
CA ASP A 173 1.34 -0.24 3.05
C ASP A 173 0.88 -1.18 4.17
N GLU A 174 -0.13 -0.77 4.94
CA GLU A 174 -0.67 -1.57 6.04
C GLU A 174 -1.29 -2.89 5.60
N ASP A 175 -1.88 -2.98 4.40
CA ASP A 175 -2.41 -4.23 3.88
C ASP A 175 -1.27 -5.19 3.52
N TYR A 176 -0.19 -4.68 2.92
CA TYR A 176 1.02 -5.46 2.67
C TYR A 176 1.59 -6.05 3.97
N LEU A 177 1.72 -5.22 5.02
CA LEU A 177 2.23 -5.66 6.32
C LEU A 177 1.32 -6.73 6.93
N ARG A 178 0.01 -6.49 6.93
CA ARG A 178 -0.98 -7.40 7.52
C ARG A 178 -0.97 -8.78 6.85
N ARG A 179 -0.77 -8.84 5.54
CA ARG A 179 -0.70 -10.09 4.78
C ARG A 179 0.58 -10.87 5.02
N ASN A 180 1.72 -10.18 5.03
CA ASN A 180 3.03 -10.84 4.98
C ASN A 180 3.71 -11.00 6.34
N PHE A 181 3.34 -10.16 7.31
CA PHE A 181 3.89 -10.17 8.66
C PHE A 181 2.75 -10.20 9.68
N PRO A 182 1.94 -11.27 9.69
CA PRO A 182 0.90 -11.44 10.69
C PRO A 182 1.55 -11.55 12.07
N GLY A 183 1.46 -10.49 12.87
CA GLY A 183 1.89 -10.52 14.26
C GLY A 183 0.80 -11.08 15.19
N GLU A 184 1.14 -11.24 16.46
CA GLU A 184 0.16 -11.52 17.52
C GLU A 184 -0.73 -10.29 17.82
N SER A 185 -0.30 -9.10 17.38
CA SER A 185 -1.03 -7.84 17.54
C SER A 185 -1.98 -7.58 16.35
N PRO A 186 -3.18 -7.02 16.60
CA PRO A 186 -4.12 -6.65 15.55
C PRO A 186 -3.66 -5.46 14.68
N ALA A 187 -2.68 -4.69 15.14
CA ALA A 187 -2.09 -3.58 14.39
C ALA A 187 -0.85 -4.05 13.59
N PRO A 188 -0.74 -3.68 12.30
CA PRO A 188 0.48 -3.93 11.54
C PRO A 188 1.65 -3.18 12.18
N GLY A 189 2.87 -3.73 12.04
CA GLY A 189 4.09 -3.08 12.52
C GLY A 189 4.39 -1.76 11.80
N ASN A 190 5.57 -1.20 12.05
CA ASN A 190 5.99 0.03 11.39
C ASN A 190 6.66 -0.26 10.03
N LEU A 191 6.26 0.49 8.99
CA LEU A 191 6.90 0.47 7.68
C LEU A 191 7.73 1.74 7.52
N TYR A 192 9.01 1.56 7.17
CA TYR A 192 9.95 2.65 6.96
C TYR A 192 10.42 2.69 5.51
N GLU A 193 10.37 3.86 4.89
CA GLU A 193 10.88 4.07 3.52
C GLU A 193 12.40 4.25 3.57
N GLY A 194 13.11 3.46 2.78
CA GLY A 194 14.56 3.54 2.65
C GLY A 194 15.00 4.85 1.98
N ALA A 195 16.13 5.41 2.42
CA ALA A 195 16.72 6.58 1.79
C ALA A 195 17.55 6.19 0.55
N PHE A 196 17.67 7.11 -0.41
CA PHE A 196 18.56 6.91 -1.56
C PHE A 196 20.00 6.73 -1.07
N ALA A 197 20.57 5.55 -1.31
CA ALA A 197 21.91 5.16 -0.84
C ALA A 197 22.10 5.34 0.68
N GLY A 198 21.07 5.04 1.48
CA GLY A 198 21.13 5.05 2.95
C GLY A 198 20.58 3.76 3.53
N ASP A 199 21.07 3.38 4.70
CA ASP A 199 20.62 2.20 5.43
C ASP A 199 19.73 2.60 6.62
N ILE A 200 19.35 1.61 7.44
CA ILE A 200 18.55 1.77 8.65
C ILE A 200 19.22 2.65 9.71
N ASP A 201 20.50 2.99 9.53
CA ASP A 201 21.33 3.86 10.38
C ASP A 201 20.96 5.35 10.27
N ARG A 202 20.21 5.74 9.24
CA ARG A 202 19.77 7.12 9.00
C ARG A 202 18.35 7.42 9.49
N ALA A 203 17.98 8.69 9.37
CA ALA A 203 16.61 9.16 9.53
C ALA A 203 15.72 8.63 8.39
N LEU A 204 14.83 7.68 8.70
CA LEU A 204 13.87 7.12 7.73
C LEU A 204 12.47 7.70 7.92
N GLU A 205 11.74 7.88 6.82
CA GLU A 205 10.33 8.25 6.86
C GLU A 205 9.50 7.03 7.27
N ARG A 206 8.54 7.21 8.19
CA ARG A 206 7.59 6.15 8.57
C ARG A 206 6.36 6.23 7.68
N ASP A 207 6.24 5.31 6.74
CA ASP A 207 5.16 5.23 5.75
C ASP A 207 3.87 4.64 6.34
N ALA A 208 3.98 3.73 7.31
CA ALA A 208 2.85 3.11 7.99
C ALA A 208 3.18 2.74 9.44
N GLY A 209 2.13 2.60 10.26
CA GLY A 209 2.23 2.20 11.67
C GLY A 209 2.12 3.36 12.67
N HIS A 210 2.38 3.06 13.94
CA HIS A 210 2.09 3.93 15.08
C HIS A 210 3.26 4.01 16.07
N GLY A 211 3.12 4.88 17.06
CA GLY A 211 4.11 5.07 18.12
C GLY A 211 4.85 6.41 18.01
N PRO A 212 5.75 6.67 18.96
CA PRO A 212 6.51 7.92 19.02
C PRO A 212 7.21 8.22 17.69
N ALA A 213 7.32 9.50 17.35
CA ALA A 213 8.09 9.95 16.18
C ALA A 213 9.60 9.98 16.46
N ASP A 214 10.05 9.45 17.59
CA ASP A 214 11.45 9.40 18.03
C ASP A 214 12.25 8.23 17.42
N ARG A 215 11.57 7.31 16.72
CA ARG A 215 12.16 6.16 16.02
C ARG A 215 12.98 5.24 16.93
N SER A 216 12.64 5.19 18.22
CA SER A 216 13.26 4.29 19.19
C SER A 216 13.14 2.81 18.79
N ASP A 217 12.11 2.46 18.02
CA ASP A 217 11.90 1.13 17.44
C ASP A 217 12.92 0.77 16.34
N LEU A 218 13.44 1.74 15.58
CA LEU A 218 14.54 1.50 14.64
C LEU A 218 15.84 1.12 15.36
N ALA A 219 16.06 1.63 16.57
CA ALA A 219 17.24 1.25 17.36
C ALA A 219 17.20 -0.24 17.75
N ALA A 220 16.01 -0.77 18.08
CA ALA A 220 15.83 -2.20 18.33
C ALA A 220 16.09 -3.04 17.08
N LEU A 221 15.63 -2.58 15.91
CA LEU A 221 15.91 -3.23 14.62
C LEU A 221 17.41 -3.28 14.31
N ARG A 222 18.13 -2.17 14.51
CA ARG A 222 19.61 -2.11 14.35
C ARG A 222 20.33 -3.07 15.29
N ALA A 223 19.86 -3.17 16.53
CA ALA A 223 20.45 -4.06 17.53
C ALA A 223 20.22 -5.55 17.21
N ALA A 224 19.14 -5.89 16.52
CA ALA A 224 18.82 -7.25 16.08
C ALA A 224 19.62 -7.71 14.84
N GLY A 225 20.19 -6.77 14.07
CA GLY A 225 21.02 -7.08 12.90
C GLY A 225 22.37 -7.74 13.25
N PRO A 226 22.95 -8.57 12.35
CA PRO A 226 24.29 -9.14 12.53
C PRO A 226 25.35 -8.06 12.77
N ALA A 227 26.41 -8.36 13.53
CA ALA A 227 27.45 -7.38 13.86
C ALA A 227 28.14 -6.75 12.62
N GLU A 228 28.12 -7.45 11.48
CA GLU A 228 28.70 -7.01 10.21
C GLU A 228 27.90 -5.89 9.51
N SER A 229 26.60 -5.74 9.81
CA SER A 229 25.74 -4.69 9.24
C SER A 229 25.65 -3.43 10.12
N ARG A 230 26.54 -3.27 11.11
CA ARG A 230 26.59 -2.14 12.06
C ARG A 230 27.74 -1.15 11.78
N ARG A 231 28.26 -1.12 10.55
CA ARG A 231 29.36 -0.23 10.15
C ARG A 231 28.85 0.99 9.41
#